data_AF-A0A2N0QLM4-F1
#
_entry.id   AF-A0A2N0QLM4-F1
#
_cell.length_a   1.000
_cell.length_b   1.000
_cell.length_c   1.000
_cell.angle_alpha   90.00
_cell.angle_beta   90.00
_cell.angle_gamma   90.00
#
_symmetry.space_group_name_H-M   'P 1'
#
loop_
_entity.id
_entity.type
_entity.pdbx_description
1 polymer ?
#
loop_
_entity_poly.entity_id
_entity_poly.type
_entity_poly.pdbx_seq_one_letter_code
_entity_poly.pdbx_strand_id
1 'polypeptide(L)'
;MVVNDSSLIINNCELIEGKRNGLLIQNHSEVFIRDSYIAKHKKPQIWIDFESTVDLESVQIAGGYQSDLLAQNRSAIYVSDSIIRNDRYRYNVQAMNHSKIKFNKTIIENKYGEVFYSENNSLITNSIDEVDE
;
A
#
# COMPACT_ATOMS: atom_id res chain seq x y z
N MET A 1 -9.89 7.26 6.67
CA MET A 1 -9.34 8.59 7.01
C MET A 1 -8.88 9.27 5.73
N VAL A 2 -8.95 10.60 5.64
CA VAL A 2 -8.49 11.36 4.46
C VAL A 2 -7.29 12.22 4.87
N VAL A 3 -6.22 12.18 4.09
CA VAL A 3 -5.04 13.07 4.20
C VAL A 3 -4.95 13.81 2.87
N ASN A 4 -4.98 15.13 2.89
CA ASN A 4 -5.02 15.95 1.68
C ASN A 4 -4.15 17.19 1.86
N ASP A 5 -3.14 17.36 1.02
CA ASP A 5 -2.15 18.45 1.11
C ASP A 5 -1.61 18.61 2.54
N SER A 6 -1.21 17.49 3.13
CA SER A 6 -0.88 17.38 4.55
C SER A 6 0.01 16.18 4.86
N SER A 7 0.54 16.15 6.08
CA SER A 7 1.31 15.02 6.58
C SER A 7 0.59 14.28 7.72
N LEU A 8 0.81 12.97 7.83
CA LEU A 8 0.26 12.14 8.90
C LEU A 8 1.28 11.12 9.41
N ILE A 9 1.31 10.91 10.72
CA ILE A 9 2.07 9.84 11.36
C ILE A 9 1.10 8.93 12.12
N ILE A 10 1.16 7.63 11.86
CA ILE A 10 0.41 6.60 12.59
C ILE A 10 1.43 5.62 13.17
N ASN A 11 1.45 5.47 14.50
CA ASN A 11 2.34 4.53 15.17
C ASN A 11 1.54 3.67 16.15
N ASN A 12 1.80 2.36 16.16
CA ASN A 12 1.22 1.42 17.12
C ASN A 12 -0.31 1.50 17.21
N CYS A 13 -0.95 1.47 16.04
CA CYS A 13 -2.40 1.66 15.88
C CYS A 13 -3.06 0.50 15.12
N GLU A 14 -4.38 0.40 15.26
CA GLU A 14 -5.23 -0.46 14.44
C GLU A 14 -6.22 0.37 13.63
N LEU A 15 -6.23 0.20 12.31
CA LEU A 15 -7.20 0.80 11.40
C LEU A 15 -8.02 -0.32 10.77
N ILE A 16 -9.22 -0.58 11.31
CA ILE A 16 -10.01 -1.76 10.94
C ILE A 16 -11.43 -1.42 10.47
N GLU A 17 -11.97 -2.25 9.59
CA GLU A 17 -13.41 -2.35 9.25
C GLU A 17 -14.08 -1.05 8.74
N GLY A 18 -13.32 -0.22 8.01
CA GLY A 18 -13.85 0.98 7.38
C GLY A 18 -14.79 0.68 6.22
N LYS A 19 -15.88 1.46 6.11
CA LYS A 19 -16.85 1.37 5.01
C LYS A 19 -16.29 1.84 3.65
N ARG A 20 -15.10 2.44 3.64
CA ARG A 20 -14.37 2.88 2.44
C ARG A 20 -12.92 2.38 2.53
N ASN A 21 -11.93 3.23 2.25
CA ASN A 21 -10.51 2.98 2.45
C ASN A 21 -10.18 3.12 3.95
N GLY A 22 -9.11 2.47 4.40
CA GLY A 22 -8.49 2.80 5.67
C GLY A 22 -7.89 4.19 5.62
N LEU A 23 -7.13 4.45 4.54
CA LEU A 23 -6.53 5.73 4.22
C LEU A 23 -6.75 6.10 2.75
N LEU A 24 -7.20 7.33 2.52
CA LEU A 24 -7.21 8.01 1.24
C LEU A 24 -6.26 9.20 1.34
N ILE A 25 -5.15 9.16 0.61
CA ILE A 25 -4.03 10.09 0.71
C ILE A 25 -3.89 10.77 -0.65
N GLN A 26 -3.99 12.10 -0.69
CA GLN A 26 -4.12 12.84 -1.94
C GLN A 26 -3.35 14.16 -1.90
N ASN A 27 -3.02 14.69 -3.06
CA ASN A 27 -2.49 16.04 -3.25
C ASN A 27 -1.21 16.30 -2.45
N HIS A 28 -0.06 15.84 -2.94
CA HIS A 28 1.25 16.12 -2.35
C HIS A 28 1.37 15.77 -0.86
N SER A 29 0.63 14.76 -0.41
CA SER A 29 0.62 14.35 1.00
C SER A 29 1.75 13.38 1.32
N GLU A 30 2.17 13.36 2.59
CA GLU A 30 3.21 12.47 3.09
C GLU A 30 2.74 11.72 4.34
N VAL A 31 2.76 10.39 4.32
CA VAL A 31 2.28 9.58 5.44
C VAL A 31 3.31 8.55 5.87
N PHE A 32 3.56 8.48 7.17
CA PHE A 32 4.42 7.47 7.79
C PHE A 32 3.58 6.58 8.70
N ILE A 33 3.66 5.26 8.50
CA ILE A 33 2.95 4.28 9.32
C ILE A 33 3.93 3.23 9.86
N ARG A 34 3.97 3.09 11.18
CA ARG A 34 4.82 2.11 11.86
C ARG A 34 4.05 1.22 12.82
N ASP A 35 4.48 -0.02 12.94
CA ASP A 35 4.03 -0.97 13.98
C ASP A 35 2.50 -1.08 14.07
N SER A 36 1.83 -1.07 12.93
CA SER A 36 0.36 -0.91 12.88
C SER A 36 -0.31 -2.02 12.09
N TYR A 37 -1.59 -2.24 12.40
CA TYR A 37 -2.43 -3.22 11.72
C TYR A 37 -3.54 -2.53 10.93
N ILE A 38 -3.67 -2.86 9.64
CA ILE A 38 -4.68 -2.30 8.74
C ILE A 38 -5.49 -3.43 8.13
N ALA A 39 -6.80 -3.46 8.36
CA ALA A 39 -7.59 -4.61 7.94
C ALA A 39 -9.05 -4.33 7.55
N LYS A 40 -9.57 -5.19 6.65
CA LYS A 40 -11.01 -5.37 6.37
C LYS A 40 -11.75 -4.13 5.85
N HIS A 41 -11.04 -3.18 5.24
CA HIS A 41 -11.66 -2.04 4.57
C HIS A 41 -12.38 -2.44 3.27
N LYS A 42 -13.49 -1.76 2.94
CA LYS A 42 -14.35 -2.10 1.78
C LYS A 42 -13.82 -1.61 0.44
N LYS A 43 -12.98 -0.58 0.43
CA LYS A 43 -12.22 -0.08 -0.72
C LYS A 43 -10.74 -0.41 -0.52
N PRO A 44 -9.80 -0.01 -1.42
CA PRO A 44 -8.40 -0.33 -1.19
C PRO A 44 -7.96 0.13 0.20
N GLN A 45 -7.20 -0.70 0.92
CA GLN A 45 -6.91 -0.42 2.33
C GLN A 45 -6.15 0.89 2.49
N ILE A 46 -5.13 1.09 1.66
CA ILE A 46 -4.44 2.37 1.47
C ILE A 46 -4.54 2.73 -0.02
N TRP A 47 -5.10 3.90 -0.29
CA TRP A 47 -5.10 4.49 -1.62
C TRP A 47 -4.39 5.84 -1.59
N ILE A 48 -3.39 5.97 -2.44
CA ILE A 48 -2.57 7.18 -2.57
C ILE A 48 -2.70 7.73 -4.00
N ASP A 49 -2.79 9.05 -4.12
CA ASP A 49 -3.02 9.75 -5.37
C ASP A 49 -2.32 11.10 -5.43
N PHE A 50 -2.07 11.56 -6.67
CA PHE A 50 -1.55 12.88 -7.04
C PHE A 50 -0.29 13.30 -6.26
N GLU A 51 0.85 12.74 -6.68
CA GLU A 51 2.19 13.12 -6.22
C GLU A 51 2.37 12.99 -4.69
N SER A 52 1.71 11.99 -4.09
CA SER A 52 1.80 11.71 -2.65
C SER A 52 2.79 10.57 -2.36
N THR A 53 3.29 10.52 -1.12
CA THR A 53 4.25 9.50 -0.66
C THR A 53 3.78 8.82 0.62
N VAL A 54 3.98 7.51 0.72
CA VAL A 54 3.72 6.74 1.94
C VAL A 54 4.88 5.82 2.26
N ASP A 55 5.34 5.87 3.52
CA ASP A 55 6.31 4.95 4.10
C ASP A 55 5.62 4.04 5.12
N LEU A 56 5.74 2.74 4.90
CA LEU A 56 5.20 1.67 5.75
C LEU A 56 6.35 0.84 6.32
N GLU A 57 6.42 0.71 7.64
CA GLU A 57 7.47 -0.06 8.33
C GLU A 57 6.85 -0.94 9.41
N SER A 58 7.21 -2.22 9.44
CA SER A 58 6.71 -3.17 10.44
C SER A 58 5.18 -3.23 10.51
N VAL A 59 4.50 -3.09 9.36
CA VAL A 59 3.03 -3.10 9.29
C VAL A 59 2.49 -4.47 8.89
N GLN A 60 1.27 -4.76 9.35
CA GLN A 60 0.48 -5.89 8.89
C GLN A 60 -0.76 -5.37 8.16
N ILE A 61 -0.95 -5.77 6.91
CA ILE A 61 -2.12 -5.40 6.10
C ILE A 61 -2.84 -6.67 5.66
N ALA A 62 -4.11 -6.83 6.04
CA ALA A 62 -4.80 -8.09 5.79
C ALA A 62 -6.30 -7.97 5.49
N GLY A 63 -6.80 -8.91 4.69
CA GLY A 63 -8.24 -9.18 4.53
C GLY A 63 -9.03 -8.01 3.92
N GLY A 64 -8.38 -7.14 3.14
CA GLY A 64 -9.05 -6.11 2.36
C GLY A 64 -10.08 -6.70 1.41
N TYR A 65 -11.21 -6.02 1.20
CA TYR A 65 -12.22 -6.44 0.22
C TYR A 65 -11.87 -6.01 -1.21
N GLN A 66 -10.89 -5.13 -1.36
CA GLN A 66 -10.21 -4.78 -2.61
C GLN A 66 -8.69 -4.89 -2.37
N SER A 67 -7.86 -4.25 -3.20
CA SER A 67 -6.40 -4.27 -3.03
C SER A 67 -5.96 -3.68 -1.69
N ASP A 68 -4.82 -4.11 -1.19
CA ASP A 68 -4.24 -3.57 0.04
C ASP A 68 -3.57 -2.22 -0.21
N LEU A 69 -2.80 -2.13 -1.29
CA LEU A 69 -2.09 -0.92 -1.69
C LEU A 69 -2.49 -0.53 -3.12
N LEU A 70 -2.84 0.75 -3.30
CA LEU A 70 -3.08 1.36 -4.60
C LEU A 70 -2.36 2.70 -4.68
N ALA A 71 -1.38 2.82 -5.59
CA ALA A 71 -0.68 4.06 -5.90
C ALA A 71 -1.04 4.56 -7.30
N GLN A 72 -1.45 5.82 -7.40
CA GLN A 72 -1.85 6.45 -8.67
C GLN A 72 -1.22 7.83 -8.87
N ASN A 73 -1.08 8.23 -10.14
CA ASN A 73 -0.73 9.57 -10.58
C ASN A 73 0.56 10.10 -9.93
N ARG A 74 1.70 9.52 -10.33
CA ARG A 74 3.05 9.90 -9.88
C ARG A 74 3.28 9.76 -8.37
N SER A 75 2.57 8.86 -7.73
CA SER A 75 2.70 8.64 -6.27
C SER A 75 3.65 7.48 -5.96
N ALA A 76 4.19 7.46 -4.73
CA ALA A 76 5.16 6.47 -4.28
C ALA A 76 4.76 5.80 -2.95
N ILE A 77 4.87 4.48 -2.88
CA ILE A 77 4.77 3.72 -1.62
C ILE A 77 6.06 2.96 -1.39
N TYR A 78 6.64 3.07 -0.20
CA TYR A 78 7.76 2.27 0.25
C TYR A 78 7.32 1.42 1.44
N VAL A 79 7.67 0.13 1.40
CA VAL A 79 7.25 -0.84 2.41
C VAL A 79 8.44 -1.63 2.88
N SER A 80 8.64 -1.70 4.20
CA SER A 80 9.75 -2.40 4.83
C SER A 80 9.28 -3.29 5.98
N ASP A 81 9.91 -4.45 6.12
CA ASP A 81 9.76 -5.35 7.28
C ASP A 81 8.30 -5.71 7.60
N SER A 82 7.47 -5.87 6.56
CA SER A 82 6.02 -5.92 6.68
C SER A 82 5.41 -7.22 6.15
N ILE A 83 4.11 -7.39 6.40
CA ILE A 83 3.33 -8.53 5.92
C ILE A 83 2.03 -8.04 5.29
N ILE A 84 1.78 -8.43 4.03
CA ILE A 84 0.58 -8.07 3.28
C ILE A 84 -0.10 -9.34 2.79
N ARG A 85 -1.34 -9.59 3.22
CA ARG A 85 -2.08 -10.80 2.85
C ARG A 85 -3.51 -10.49 2.40
N ASN A 86 -3.83 -10.88 1.17
CA ASN A 86 -5.18 -10.77 0.63
C ASN A 86 -5.66 -12.13 0.14
N ASP A 87 -6.85 -12.54 0.55
CA ASP A 87 -7.50 -13.77 0.10
C ASP A 87 -8.86 -13.50 -0.56
N ARG A 88 -9.18 -12.25 -0.89
CA ARG A 88 -10.51 -11.82 -1.36
C ARG A 88 -10.50 -11.02 -2.65
N TYR A 89 -9.34 -10.52 -3.07
CA TYR A 89 -9.24 -9.66 -4.24
C TYR A 89 -8.09 -10.07 -5.16
N ARG A 90 -8.24 -9.76 -6.44
CA ARG A 90 -7.36 -10.25 -7.51
C ARG A 90 -5.91 -9.76 -7.38
N TYR A 91 -5.68 -8.59 -6.79
CA TYR A 91 -4.37 -7.95 -6.66
C TYR A 91 -4.17 -7.37 -5.26
N ASN A 92 -3.08 -7.71 -4.57
CA ASN A 92 -2.76 -7.05 -3.29
C ASN A 92 -2.28 -5.62 -3.55
N VAL A 93 -1.45 -5.45 -4.57
CA VAL A 93 -0.68 -4.22 -4.79
C VAL A 93 -0.87 -3.76 -6.23
N GLN A 94 -1.24 -2.49 -6.39
CA GLN A 94 -1.51 -1.88 -7.68
C GLN A 94 -0.76 -0.56 -7.83
N ALA A 95 -0.01 -0.40 -8.92
CA ALA A 95 0.67 0.85 -9.28
C ALA A 95 0.22 1.34 -10.66
N MET A 96 -0.26 2.58 -10.75
CA MET A 96 -0.84 3.12 -11.99
C MET A 96 -0.36 4.55 -12.26
N ASN A 97 -0.32 4.93 -13.53
CA ASN A 97 -0.02 6.30 -14.00
C ASN A 97 1.28 6.88 -13.41
N HIS A 98 2.42 6.34 -13.83
CA HIS A 98 3.76 6.77 -13.41
C HIS A 98 4.05 6.62 -11.91
N SER A 99 3.36 5.69 -11.22
CA SER A 99 3.53 5.48 -9.79
C SER A 99 4.54 4.37 -9.49
N LYS A 100 5.04 4.34 -8.26
CA LYS A 100 6.07 3.38 -7.83
C LYS A 100 5.69 2.75 -6.51
N ILE A 101 5.89 1.44 -6.38
CA ILE A 101 5.79 0.74 -5.10
C ILE A 101 7.05 -0.10 -4.91
N LYS A 102 7.75 0.10 -3.80
CA LYS A 102 8.98 -0.64 -3.48
C LYS A 102 8.83 -1.42 -2.19
N PHE A 103 9.28 -2.67 -2.22
CA PHE A 103 9.27 -3.57 -1.07
C PHE A 103 10.70 -3.90 -0.62
N ASN A 104 10.88 -3.94 0.69
CA ASN A 104 12.07 -4.42 1.38
C ASN A 104 11.67 -5.36 2.51
N LYS A 105 12.29 -6.55 2.58
CA LYS A 105 12.02 -7.56 3.62
C LYS A 105 10.53 -7.75 3.94
N THR A 106 9.69 -7.75 2.91
CA THR A 106 8.24 -7.76 3.05
C THR A 106 7.65 -9.02 2.44
N ILE A 107 6.79 -9.70 3.18
CA ILE A 107 6.06 -10.87 2.69
C ILE A 107 4.74 -10.41 2.09
N ILE A 108 4.47 -10.82 0.86
CA ILE A 108 3.22 -10.49 0.17
C ILE A 108 2.62 -11.78 -0.37
N GLU A 109 1.42 -12.12 0.08
CA GLU A 109 0.72 -13.35 -0.32
C GLU A 109 -0.68 -13.02 -0.83
N ASN A 110 -1.00 -13.54 -2.01
CA ASN A 110 -2.38 -13.57 -2.51
C ASN A 110 -2.81 -15.01 -2.73
N LYS A 111 -3.98 -15.40 -2.18
CA LYS A 111 -4.57 -16.73 -2.40
C LYS A 111 -5.68 -16.76 -3.44
N TYR A 112 -6.23 -15.60 -3.79
CA TYR A 112 -7.35 -15.47 -4.73
C TYR A 112 -6.90 -15.12 -6.14
N GLY A 113 -5.79 -14.37 -6.28
CA GLY A 113 -5.28 -13.93 -7.57
C GLY A 113 -3.78 -13.64 -7.57
N GLU A 114 -3.36 -12.72 -8.43
CA GLU A 114 -1.97 -12.30 -8.56
C GLU A 114 -1.58 -11.34 -7.43
N VAL A 115 -0.29 -11.20 -7.17
CA VAL A 115 0.17 -10.30 -6.10
C VAL A 115 0.20 -8.85 -6.59
N PHE A 116 0.66 -8.63 -7.83
CA PHE A 116 0.98 -7.32 -8.38
C PHE A 116 0.19 -7.00 -9.64
N TYR A 117 -0.19 -5.74 -9.80
CA TYR A 117 -0.68 -5.17 -11.05
C TYR A 117 -0.01 -3.82 -11.29
N SER A 118 0.53 -3.61 -12.50
CA SER A 118 1.18 -2.34 -12.86
C SER A 118 0.80 -1.93 -14.27
N GLU A 119 0.50 -0.65 -14.48
CA GLU A 119 0.20 -0.08 -15.80
C GLU A 119 0.67 1.37 -15.95
N ASN A 120 0.62 1.88 -17.19
CA ASN A 120 0.88 3.28 -17.53
C ASN A 120 2.20 3.80 -16.96
N ASN A 121 3.30 3.12 -17.33
CA ASN A 121 4.68 3.46 -16.91
C ASN A 121 4.91 3.44 -15.39
N SER A 122 4.19 2.56 -14.69
CA SER A 122 4.38 2.34 -13.26
C SER A 122 5.29 1.16 -12.98
N LEU A 123 5.87 1.12 -11.77
CA LEU A 123 6.85 0.12 -11.40
C LEU A 123 6.55 -0.44 -10.00
N ILE A 124 6.62 -1.75 -9.87
CA ILE A 124 6.61 -2.45 -8.59
C ILE A 124 7.90 -3.26 -8.50
N THR A 125 8.71 -3.03 -7.46
CA THR A 125 9.98 -3.74 -7.24
C THR A 125 10.04 -4.37 -5.86
N ASN A 126 10.62 -5.56 -5.77
CA ASN A 126 10.92 -6.23 -4.51
C ASN A 126 12.43 -6.42 -4.41
N SER A 127 13.05 -5.96 -3.32
CA SER A 127 14.51 -6.03 -3.12
C SER A 127 15.04 -7.45 -2.80
N ILE A 128 14.22 -8.48 -3.01
CA ILE A 128 14.69 -9.87 -3.12
C ILE A 128 15.39 -10.11 -4.47
N ASP A 129 15.15 -9.26 -5.48
CA ASP A 129 15.67 -9.42 -6.84
C ASP A 129 17.00 -8.67 -7.11
N GLU A 130 17.64 -8.07 -6.08
CA GLU A 130 18.93 -7.35 -6.20
C GLU A 130 20.11 -8.07 -5.50
N VAL A 131 20.08 -9.40 -5.44
CA VAL A 131 21.27 -10.21 -5.14
C VAL A 131 21.46 -11.20 -6.28
N ASP A 132 22.12 -10.75 -7.35
CA ASP A 132 23.05 -11.51 -8.19
C ASP A 132 23.35 -10.69 -9.46
N GLU A 133 24.42 -9.88 -9.41
CA GLU A 133 25.42 -9.67 -10.48
C GLU A 133 26.65 -8.94 -9.93
#